data_AF-A0A5A7RL36-F1
#
_entry.id   AF-A0A5A7RL36-F1
#
_cell.length_a   1.000
_cell.length_b   1.000
_cell.length_c   1.000
_cell.angle_alpha   90.00
_cell.angle_beta   90.00
_cell.angle_gamma   90.00
#
_symmetry.space_group_name_H-M   'P 1'
#
loop_
_entity.id
_entity.type
_entity.pdbx_description
1 polymer ?
#
loop_
_entity_poly.entity_id
_entity_poly.type
_entity_poly.pdbx_seq_one_letter_code
_entity_poly.pdbx_strand_id
1 'polypeptide(L)'
;MFKLRIATKQIEAKLRKTAEEFKKNPYKVIPKCNGKCSSCYFEKIRDDVAKLKEEKYLEKMAKKKNFVAALATTMLLADQKIPYIAVMKFGNENVYYAKRGKVKDEILAGLQNWDKPHIRMLAYREIAKKKKLNIFSLPEKVLCSENVPEEFLDFLSKKFSCDEEEYVKLKWKGRE
;
A
#
# COMPACT_ATOMS: atom_id res chain seq x y z
N MET A 1 11.34 -27.56 15.57
CA MET A 1 9.95 -27.75 15.10
C MET A 1 9.05 -26.79 15.86
N PHE A 2 8.74 -25.61 15.32
CA PHE A 2 7.92 -24.59 16.01
C PHE A 2 6.59 -24.39 15.27
N LYS A 3 5.50 -24.50 16.04
CA LYS A 3 4.09 -24.40 15.63
C LYS A 3 3.79 -23.01 15.03
N LEU A 4 3.67 -22.91 13.71
CA LEU A 4 3.20 -21.73 12.97
C LEU A 4 1.92 -22.08 12.21
N ARG A 5 0.77 -22.04 12.90
CA ARG A 5 -0.56 -22.15 12.26
C ARG A 5 -1.54 -21.03 12.62
N ILE A 6 -1.25 -20.24 13.67
CA ILE A 6 -2.17 -19.18 14.14
C ILE A 6 -1.88 -17.84 13.46
N ALA A 7 -0.61 -17.43 13.37
CA ALA A 7 -0.21 -16.20 12.69
C ALA A 7 -0.55 -16.23 11.18
N THR A 8 -0.47 -17.40 10.54
CA THR A 8 -0.81 -17.57 9.12
C THR A 8 -2.29 -17.33 8.83
N LYS A 9 -3.22 -17.84 9.66
CA LYS A 9 -4.67 -17.60 9.43
C LYS A 9 -5.06 -16.13 9.52
N GLN A 10 -4.52 -15.41 10.50
CA GLN A 10 -4.77 -13.96 10.64
C GLN A 10 -4.20 -13.18 9.46
N ILE A 11 -2.98 -13.53 9.02
CA ILE A 11 -2.37 -12.93 7.82
C ILE A 11 -3.21 -13.26 6.59
N GLU A 12 -3.58 -14.52 6.37
CA GLU A 12 -4.43 -14.93 5.25
C GLU A 12 -5.77 -14.18 5.24
N ALA A 13 -6.42 -14.04 6.39
CA ALA A 13 -7.66 -13.29 6.53
C ALA A 13 -7.47 -11.81 6.18
N LYS A 14 -6.37 -11.18 6.63
CA LYS A 14 -6.02 -9.80 6.26
C LYS A 14 -5.84 -9.67 4.75
N LEU A 15 -5.02 -10.54 4.14
CA LEU A 15 -4.73 -10.52 2.72
C LEU A 15 -5.99 -10.71 1.88
N ARG A 16 -6.88 -11.63 2.29
CA ARG A 16 -8.17 -11.86 1.65
C ARG A 16 -9.09 -10.64 1.77
N LYS A 17 -9.16 -10.01 2.95
CA LYS A 17 -9.92 -8.77 3.15
C LYS A 17 -9.46 -7.66 2.20
N THR A 18 -8.15 -7.44 2.09
CA THR A 18 -7.61 -6.45 1.13
C THR A 18 -7.94 -6.81 -0.31
N ALA A 19 -7.89 -8.10 -0.68
CA ALA A 19 -8.29 -8.56 -2.01
C ALA A 19 -9.77 -8.30 -2.31
N GLU A 20 -10.66 -8.56 -1.35
CA GLU A 20 -12.10 -8.28 -1.45
C GLU A 20 -12.38 -6.78 -1.60
N GLU A 21 -11.66 -5.93 -0.87
CA GLU A 21 -11.75 -4.47 -1.02
C GLU A 21 -11.38 -4.02 -2.43
N PHE A 22 -10.30 -4.56 -3.00
CA PHE A 22 -9.91 -4.25 -4.38
C PHE A 22 -10.85 -4.83 -5.43
N LYS A 23 -11.44 -5.99 -5.17
CA LYS A 23 -12.53 -6.51 -6.02
C LYS A 23 -13.72 -5.55 -6.07
N LYS A 24 -14.14 -5.04 -4.92
CA LYS A 24 -15.25 -4.08 -4.80
C LYS A 24 -14.93 -2.75 -5.46
N ASN A 25 -13.74 -2.20 -5.18
CA ASN A 25 -13.29 -0.93 -5.73
C ASN A 25 -11.81 -0.98 -6.15
N PRO A 26 -11.52 -1.40 -7.39
CA PRO A 26 -10.14 -1.49 -7.88
C PRO A 26 -9.51 -0.09 -8.08
N TYR A 27 -10.31 0.98 -8.20
CA TYR A 27 -9.80 2.35 -8.34
C TYR A 27 -9.19 2.92 -7.06
N LYS A 28 -9.33 2.24 -5.91
CA LYS A 28 -8.73 2.64 -4.63
C LYS A 28 -7.21 2.84 -4.73
N VAL A 29 -6.55 2.14 -5.67
CA VAL A 29 -5.10 2.21 -5.90
C VAL A 29 -4.69 3.26 -6.94
N ILE A 30 -5.63 4.03 -7.48
CA ILE A 30 -5.35 5.13 -8.40
C ILE A 30 -5.23 6.42 -7.58
N PRO A 31 -4.03 7.04 -7.51
CA PRO A 31 -3.87 8.31 -6.80
C PRO A 31 -4.76 9.41 -7.38
N LYS A 32 -5.29 10.28 -6.52
CA LYS A 32 -5.92 11.53 -6.95
C LYS A 32 -4.82 12.50 -7.38
N CYS A 33 -4.81 12.85 -8.67
CA CYS A 33 -3.74 13.64 -9.26
C CYS A 33 -4.20 15.10 -9.45
N ASN A 34 -3.50 16.06 -8.86
CA ASN A 34 -3.76 17.49 -9.02
C ASN A 34 -2.57 18.14 -9.77
N GLY A 35 -2.81 18.82 -10.91
CA GLY A 35 -1.79 19.61 -11.62
C GLY A 35 -1.58 19.26 -13.10
N LYS A 36 -0.61 19.94 -13.75
CA LYS A 36 -0.22 19.74 -15.16
C LYS A 36 0.64 18.48 -15.34
N CYS A 37 0.19 17.36 -14.78
CA CYS A 37 0.69 16.03 -15.14
C CYS A 37 0.31 15.76 -16.60
N SER A 38 1.08 16.30 -17.55
CA SER A 38 0.75 16.47 -18.98
C SER A 38 0.39 15.19 -19.73
N SER A 39 0.57 14.02 -19.12
CA SER A 39 -0.25 12.83 -19.39
C SER A 39 -0.14 11.88 -18.20
N CYS A 40 -0.89 12.15 -17.12
CA CYS A 40 -0.81 11.40 -15.88
C CYS A 40 -0.79 9.88 -16.12
N TYR A 41 0.30 9.23 -15.69
CA TYR A 41 0.49 7.79 -15.89
C TYR A 41 -0.67 6.98 -15.30
N PHE A 42 -1.25 7.44 -14.19
CA PHE A 42 -2.36 6.78 -13.51
C PHE A 42 -3.67 6.84 -14.30
N GLU A 43 -3.89 7.88 -15.11
CA GLU A 43 -5.01 7.91 -16.05
C GLU A 43 -4.85 6.87 -17.15
N LYS A 44 -3.63 6.67 -17.66
CA LYS A 44 -3.36 5.66 -18.71
C LYS A 44 -3.63 4.23 -18.25
N ILE A 45 -3.43 3.93 -16.97
CA ILE A 45 -3.70 2.59 -16.43
C ILE A 45 -5.13 2.47 -15.87
N ARG A 46 -5.92 3.56 -15.83
CA ARG A 46 -7.28 3.55 -15.29
C ARG A 46 -8.18 2.59 -16.08
N ASP A 47 -8.06 2.58 -17.41
CA ASP A 47 -8.81 1.67 -18.29
C ASP A 47 -8.44 0.20 -18.06
N ASP A 48 -7.15 -0.07 -17.87
CA ASP A 48 -6.68 -1.40 -17.54
C ASP A 48 -7.21 -1.86 -16.18
N VAL A 49 -7.27 -0.96 -15.19
CA VAL A 49 -7.85 -1.23 -13.87
C VAL A 49 -9.36 -1.46 -13.96
N ALA A 50 -10.08 -0.73 -14.81
CA ALA A 50 -11.52 -0.90 -15.04
C ALA A 50 -11.85 -2.32 -15.52
N LYS A 51 -11.07 -2.82 -16.47
CA LYS A 51 -11.22 -4.15 -17.09
C LYS A 51 -10.91 -5.30 -16.13
N LEU A 52 -10.27 -5.06 -14.98
CA LEU A 52 -10.00 -6.12 -14.00
C LEU A 52 -11.26 -6.72 -13.36
N LYS A 53 -12.43 -6.09 -13.55
CA LYS A 53 -13.72 -6.69 -13.17
C LYS A 53 -14.11 -7.86 -14.08
N GLU A 54 -13.57 -7.92 -15.29
CA GLU A 54 -13.78 -9.01 -16.23
C GLU A 54 -12.84 -10.18 -15.89
N GLU A 55 -13.39 -11.33 -15.56
CA GLU A 55 -12.62 -12.50 -15.08
C GLU A 55 -11.50 -12.92 -16.06
N LYS A 56 -11.81 -13.01 -17.36
CA LYS A 56 -10.82 -13.37 -18.39
C LYS A 56 -9.66 -12.36 -18.46
N TYR A 57 -9.95 -11.07 -18.31
CA TYR A 57 -8.93 -10.02 -18.32
C TYR A 57 -8.11 -10.04 -17.03
N LEU A 58 -8.76 -10.24 -15.88
CA LEU A 58 -8.13 -10.39 -14.57
C LEU A 58 -7.08 -11.51 -14.58
N GLU A 59 -7.45 -12.71 -15.03
CA GLU A 59 -6.54 -13.86 -15.13
C GLU A 59 -5.38 -13.61 -16.10
N LYS A 60 -5.67 -13.00 -17.25
CA LYS A 60 -4.65 -12.61 -18.24
C LYS A 60 -3.65 -11.62 -17.64
N MET A 61 -4.12 -10.62 -16.91
CA MET A 61 -3.27 -9.60 -16.31
C MET A 61 -2.42 -10.13 -15.16
N ALA A 62 -2.95 -11.04 -14.34
CA ALA A 62 -2.20 -11.67 -13.24
C ALA A 62 -0.94 -12.42 -13.70
N LYS A 63 -0.85 -12.78 -14.99
CA LYS A 63 0.35 -13.43 -15.59
C LYS A 63 1.46 -12.44 -15.97
N LYS A 64 1.19 -11.13 -15.96
CA LYS A 64 2.15 -10.08 -16.29
C LYS A 64 3.00 -9.68 -15.05
N LYS A 65 3.78 -8.61 -15.17
CA LYS A 65 4.77 -8.16 -14.15
C LYS A 65 4.65 -6.69 -13.72
N ASN A 66 3.63 -5.98 -14.21
CA ASN A 66 3.45 -4.55 -13.96
C ASN A 66 2.52 -4.28 -12.77
N PHE A 67 2.26 -3.02 -12.46
CA PHE A 67 1.38 -2.60 -11.36
C PHE A 67 -0.04 -3.19 -11.49
N VAL A 68 -0.64 -3.14 -12.68
CA VAL A 68 -1.97 -3.73 -12.93
C VAL A 68 -1.95 -5.25 -12.69
N ALA A 69 -0.88 -5.94 -13.06
CA ALA A 69 -0.71 -7.37 -12.79
C ALA A 69 -0.67 -7.68 -11.28
N ALA A 70 -0.06 -6.79 -10.49
CA ALA A 70 0.01 -6.89 -9.04
C ALA A 70 -1.37 -6.73 -8.40
N LEU A 71 -2.15 -5.75 -8.89
CA LEU A 71 -3.54 -5.57 -8.48
C LEU A 71 -4.39 -6.79 -8.84
N ALA A 72 -4.29 -7.26 -10.09
CA ALA A 72 -4.99 -8.45 -10.56
C ALA A 72 -4.68 -9.68 -9.71
N THR A 73 -3.39 -9.91 -9.45
CA THR A 73 -2.91 -11.02 -8.60
C THR A 73 -3.45 -10.92 -7.18
N THR A 74 -3.53 -9.71 -6.62
CA THR A 74 -4.10 -9.47 -5.30
C THR A 74 -5.60 -9.73 -5.29
N MET A 75 -6.35 -9.23 -6.27
CA MET A 75 -7.81 -9.46 -6.38
C MET A 75 -8.15 -10.95 -6.48
N LEU A 76 -7.35 -11.76 -7.17
CA LEU A 76 -7.57 -13.21 -7.26
C LEU A 76 -7.48 -13.93 -5.89
N LEU A 77 -6.84 -13.34 -4.88
CA LEU A 77 -6.78 -13.92 -3.53
C LEU A 77 -8.15 -13.90 -2.83
N ALA A 78 -9.10 -13.10 -3.32
CA ALA A 78 -10.44 -13.01 -2.78
C ALA A 78 -11.24 -14.32 -2.99
N ASP A 79 -10.99 -15.04 -4.09
CA ASP A 79 -11.73 -16.28 -4.42
C ASP A 79 -10.83 -17.51 -4.36
N GLN A 80 -9.53 -17.34 -4.57
CA GLN A 80 -8.61 -18.46 -4.72
C GLN A 80 -7.82 -18.71 -3.43
N LYS A 81 -7.27 -19.91 -3.32
CA LYS A 81 -6.38 -20.26 -2.21
C LYS A 81 -5.09 -19.44 -2.31
N ILE A 82 -4.66 -18.86 -1.19
CA ILE A 82 -3.37 -18.18 -1.10
C ILE A 82 -2.27 -19.24 -1.26
N PRO A 83 -1.41 -19.16 -2.28
CA PRO A 83 -0.46 -20.24 -2.58
C PRO A 83 0.67 -20.31 -1.56
N TYR A 84 1.28 -19.17 -1.25
CA TYR A 84 2.37 -19.02 -0.30
C TYR A 84 2.42 -17.59 0.24
N ILE A 85 2.71 -17.46 1.53
CA ILE A 85 2.94 -16.17 2.20
C ILE A 85 4.44 -15.98 2.36
N ALA A 86 4.95 -14.91 1.76
CA ALA A 86 6.30 -14.43 1.93
C ALA A 86 6.35 -13.31 2.99
N VAL A 87 7.55 -13.01 3.46
CA VAL A 87 7.83 -11.92 4.39
C VAL A 87 8.99 -11.08 3.88
N MET A 88 8.86 -9.76 3.97
CA MET A 88 9.95 -8.83 3.76
C MET A 88 10.12 -7.92 4.99
N LYS A 89 11.36 -7.58 5.32
CA LYS A 89 11.65 -6.61 6.37
C LYS A 89 11.61 -5.19 5.78
N PHE A 90 10.82 -4.30 6.37
CA PHE A 90 10.77 -2.89 5.98
C PHE A 90 10.88 -2.02 7.24
N GLY A 91 12.04 -1.36 7.39
CA GLY A 91 12.40 -0.73 8.66
C GLY A 91 12.43 -1.76 9.79
N ASN A 92 11.66 -1.48 10.85
CA ASN A 92 11.52 -2.36 12.01
C ASN A 92 10.31 -3.31 11.93
N GLU A 93 9.59 -3.32 10.81
CA GLU A 93 8.38 -4.15 10.63
C GLU A 93 8.62 -5.34 9.69
N ASN A 94 7.99 -6.48 10.01
CA ASN A 94 7.83 -7.59 9.08
C ASN A 94 6.54 -7.39 8.27
N VAL A 95 6.68 -7.31 6.95
CA VAL A 95 5.57 -7.14 6.00
C VAL A 95 5.30 -8.48 5.32
N TYR A 96 4.15 -9.05 5.63
CA TYR A 96 3.70 -10.31 5.04
C TYR A 96 2.86 -10.06 3.79
N TYR A 97 3.03 -10.88 2.77
CA TYR A 97 2.30 -10.80 1.52
C TYR A 97 2.22 -12.15 0.83
N ALA A 98 1.14 -12.42 0.11
CA ALA A 98 1.01 -13.56 -0.78
C ALA A 98 1.90 -13.37 -2.01
N LYS A 99 2.83 -14.30 -2.23
CA LYS A 99 3.63 -14.36 -3.45
C LYS A 99 2.87 -15.14 -4.51
N ARG A 100 2.55 -14.49 -5.63
CA ARG A 100 1.92 -15.13 -6.79
C ARG A 100 2.35 -14.43 -8.07
N GLY A 101 2.57 -15.20 -9.13
CA GLY A 101 2.96 -14.68 -10.44
C GLY A 101 4.38 -14.10 -10.48
N LYS A 102 4.62 -13.22 -11.46
CA LYS A 102 5.95 -12.68 -11.80
C LYS A 102 6.18 -11.24 -11.32
N VAL A 103 5.30 -10.73 -10.47
CA VAL A 103 5.35 -9.37 -9.94
C VAL A 103 6.45 -9.27 -8.87
N LYS A 104 7.14 -8.12 -8.84
CA LYS A 104 8.11 -7.78 -7.80
C LYS A 104 7.48 -7.77 -6.41
N ASP A 105 8.25 -8.20 -5.43
CA ASP A 105 7.79 -8.36 -4.04
C ASP A 105 7.31 -7.05 -3.42
N GLU A 106 8.00 -5.94 -3.69
CA GLU A 106 7.64 -4.64 -3.14
C GLU A 106 6.27 -4.16 -3.62
N ILE A 107 5.91 -4.49 -4.87
CA ILE A 107 4.60 -4.10 -5.42
C ILE A 107 3.48 -4.91 -4.77
N LEU A 108 3.70 -6.22 -4.61
CA LEU A 108 2.74 -7.10 -3.93
C LEU A 108 2.59 -6.70 -2.45
N ALA A 109 3.70 -6.48 -1.75
CA ALA A 109 3.71 -6.08 -0.35
C ALA A 109 2.99 -4.76 -0.12
N GLY A 110 3.23 -3.76 -0.98
CA GLY A 110 2.55 -2.47 -0.90
C GLY A 110 1.05 -2.57 -1.15
N LEU A 111 0.61 -3.29 -2.19
CA LEU A 111 -0.81 -3.45 -2.48
C LEU A 111 -1.54 -4.27 -1.42
N GLN A 112 -0.94 -5.35 -0.92
CA GLN A 112 -1.60 -6.26 0.00
C GLN A 112 -1.60 -5.78 1.46
N ASN A 113 -0.83 -4.74 1.77
CA ASN A 113 -0.84 -4.04 3.06
C ASN A 113 -1.35 -2.61 2.89
N TRP A 114 -2.41 -2.45 2.10
CA TRP A 114 -2.98 -1.15 1.75
C TRP A 114 -3.41 -0.32 2.96
N ASP A 115 -3.79 -0.97 4.06
CA ASP A 115 -4.15 -0.36 5.33
C ASP A 115 -3.00 0.45 5.96
N LYS A 116 -1.75 0.18 5.61
CA LYS A 116 -0.56 0.87 6.12
C LYS A 116 -0.06 1.94 5.13
N PRO A 117 -0.22 3.25 5.41
CA PRO A 117 0.17 4.31 4.48
C PRO A 117 1.65 4.30 4.07
N HIS A 118 2.56 3.98 4.99
CA HIS A 118 3.99 3.89 4.68
C HIS A 118 4.34 2.67 3.84
N ILE A 119 3.66 1.53 4.05
CA ILE A 119 3.92 0.30 3.29
C ILE A 119 3.33 0.35 1.88
N ARG A 120 2.12 0.91 1.71
CA ARG A 120 1.49 0.99 0.38
C ARG A 120 2.31 1.76 -0.64
N MET A 121 3.16 2.68 -0.19
CA MET A 121 4.09 3.43 -1.03
C MET A 121 5.09 2.55 -1.79
N LEU A 122 5.39 1.34 -1.30
CA LEU A 122 6.21 0.36 -2.01
C LEU A 122 5.63 0.01 -3.40
N ALA A 123 4.29 0.01 -3.53
CA ALA A 123 3.61 -0.26 -4.80
C ALA A 123 3.90 0.80 -5.87
N TYR A 124 4.24 2.02 -5.45
CA TYR A 124 4.43 3.15 -6.33
C TYR A 124 5.88 3.51 -6.60
N ARG A 125 6.83 3.00 -5.82
CA ARG A 125 8.25 3.41 -5.85
C ARG A 125 8.83 3.49 -7.26
N GLU A 126 8.66 2.43 -8.04
CA GLU A 126 9.19 2.34 -9.41
C GLU A 126 8.45 3.27 -10.39
N ILE A 127 7.15 3.47 -10.19
CA ILE A 127 6.34 4.41 -11.00
C ILE A 127 6.81 5.84 -10.71
N ALA A 128 6.89 6.21 -9.43
CA ALA A 128 7.37 7.51 -8.97
C ALA A 128 8.75 7.84 -9.56
N LYS A 129 9.70 6.91 -9.42
CA LYS A 129 11.06 7.07 -9.95
C LYS A 129 11.07 7.24 -11.48
N LYS A 130 10.39 6.37 -12.22
CA LYS A 130 10.43 6.36 -13.70
C LYS A 130 9.66 7.50 -14.33
N LYS A 131 8.59 7.95 -13.68
CA LYS A 131 7.69 9.00 -14.19
C LYS A 131 7.95 10.36 -13.55
N LYS A 132 8.92 10.46 -12.65
CA LYS A 132 9.27 11.68 -11.91
C LYS A 132 8.03 12.28 -11.22
N LEU A 133 7.26 11.43 -10.55
CA LEU A 133 6.03 11.82 -9.85
C LEU A 133 6.27 11.91 -8.35
N ASN A 134 5.73 12.95 -7.72
CA ASN A 134 5.64 12.99 -6.26
C ASN A 134 4.30 12.38 -5.84
N ILE A 135 4.37 11.40 -4.95
CA ILE A 135 3.22 10.63 -4.48
C ILE A 135 3.18 10.72 -2.96
N PHE A 136 2.01 11.03 -2.43
CA PHE A 136 1.77 11.27 -1.01
C PHE A 136 0.72 10.28 -0.50
N SER A 137 1.02 9.55 0.57
CA SER A 137 0.05 8.60 1.16
C SER A 137 -0.57 9.18 2.41
N LEU A 138 -1.88 9.31 2.39
CA LEU A 138 -2.73 9.63 3.53
C LEU A 138 -3.39 8.34 4.06
N PRO A 139 -4.00 8.35 5.26
CA PRO A 139 -4.71 7.19 5.79
C PRO A 139 -5.70 6.56 4.81
N GLU A 140 -6.53 7.38 4.15
CA GLU A 140 -7.63 6.90 3.31
C GLU A 140 -7.37 6.94 1.80
N LYS A 141 -6.38 7.73 1.35
CA LYS A 141 -6.14 7.99 -0.07
C LYS A 141 -4.67 8.17 -0.39
N VAL A 142 -4.37 8.15 -1.68
CA VAL A 142 -3.05 8.49 -2.23
C VAL A 142 -3.24 9.69 -3.14
N LEU A 143 -2.35 10.66 -3.02
CA LEU A 143 -2.30 11.85 -3.85
C LEU A 143 -1.08 11.80 -4.76
N CYS A 144 -1.19 12.44 -5.91
CA CYS A 144 -0.07 12.74 -6.80
C CYS A 144 -0.16 14.23 -7.15
N SER A 145 0.95 14.95 -7.01
CA SER A 145 0.98 16.40 -7.21
C SER A 145 2.41 16.82 -7.49
N GLU A 146 2.62 17.93 -8.21
CA GLU A 146 3.96 18.51 -8.36
C GLU A 146 4.47 19.07 -7.03
N ASN A 147 3.62 19.84 -6.35
CA ASN A 147 3.90 20.41 -5.03
C ASN A 147 3.33 19.54 -3.91
N VAL A 148 3.86 19.69 -2.70
CA VAL A 148 3.33 19.03 -1.51
C VAL A 148 1.88 19.51 -1.27
N PRO A 149 0.88 18.62 -1.23
CA PRO A 149 -0.51 19.03 -0.98
C PRO A 149 -0.68 19.59 0.43
N GLU A 150 -1.46 20.67 0.58
CA GLU A 150 -1.79 21.26 1.89
C GLU A 150 -2.40 20.23 2.85
N GLU A 151 -3.32 19.40 2.37
CA GLU A 151 -3.90 18.30 3.17
C GLU A 151 -2.85 17.30 3.69
N PHE A 152 -1.76 17.09 2.94
CA PHE A 152 -0.66 16.25 3.43
C PHE A 152 0.15 16.96 4.52
N LEU A 153 0.37 18.27 4.40
CA LEU A 153 1.00 19.07 5.45
C LEU A 153 0.13 19.07 6.72
N ASP A 154 -1.18 19.29 6.59
CA ASP A 154 -2.13 19.23 7.72
C ASP A 154 -2.10 17.87 8.42
N PHE A 155 -2.05 16.79 7.63
CA PHE A 155 -1.93 15.45 8.18
C PHE A 155 -0.63 15.26 8.97
N LEU A 156 0.51 15.72 8.44
CA LEU A 156 1.78 15.65 9.15
C LEU A 156 1.74 16.49 10.42
N SER A 157 1.25 17.73 10.33
CA SER A 157 1.10 18.63 11.46
C SER A 157 0.25 18.02 12.56
N LYS A 158 -0.87 17.36 12.24
CA LYS A 158 -1.72 16.66 13.23
C LYS A 158 -1.12 15.37 13.76
N LYS A 159 -0.30 14.68 12.96
CA LYS A 159 0.34 13.42 13.35
C LYS A 159 1.54 13.66 14.28
N PHE A 160 2.22 14.77 14.08
CA PHE A 160 3.41 15.17 14.83
C PHE A 160 3.17 16.38 15.73
N SER A 161 1.93 16.88 15.84
CA SER A 161 1.53 17.80 16.89
C SER A 161 1.69 17.04 18.20
N CYS A 162 2.80 17.32 18.88
CA CYS A 162 3.09 16.85 20.21
C CYS A 162 2.03 17.43 21.16
N ASP A 163 0.96 16.69 21.40
CA ASP A 163 -0.07 17.05 22.38
C ASP A 163 0.34 16.71 23.83
N GLU A 164 1.63 16.50 24.10
CA GLU A 164 2.17 16.52 25.45
C GLU A 164 3.38 17.45 25.48
N GLU A 165 3.32 18.48 26.34
CA GLU A 165 4.53 19.11 26.85
C GLU A 165 5.33 18.02 27.58
N GLU A 166 6.26 17.36 26.89
CA GLU A 166 7.26 16.52 27.54
C GLU A 166 8.21 17.45 28.34
N TYR A 167 7.83 17.76 29.58
CA TYR A 167 8.77 18.34 30.55
C TYR A 167 9.32 17.24 31.46
N VAL A 168 10.64 17.23 31.61
CA VAL A 168 11.31 16.45 32.65
C VAL A 168 11.29 17.26 33.95
N LYS A 169 10.44 16.86 34.90
CA LYS A 169 10.41 17.47 36.23
C LYS A 169 11.48 16.86 37.14
N LEU A 170 12.63 17.52 37.24
CA LEU A 170 13.62 17.20 38.27
C LEU A 170 13.21 17.83 39.60
N LYS A 171 12.90 17.01 40.61
CA LYS A 171 12.60 17.46 41.97
C LYS A 171 13.80 17.14 42.88
N TRP A 172 14.68 18.11 43.07
CA TRP A 172 15.78 18.01 44.04
C TRP A 172 15.21 18.09 45.46
N LYS A 173 15.36 17.04 46.25
CA LYS A 173 15.17 17.07 47.71
C LYS A 173 16.55 17.08 48.34
N GLY A 174 17.11 18.28 48.51
CA GLY A 174 18.36 18.44 49.25
C GLY A 174 18.22 17.91 50.67
N ARG A 175 19.31 17.34 51.20
CA ARG A 175 19.63 17.46 52.62
C ARG A 175 20.82 18.42 52.68
N GLU A 176 20.71 19.41 53.56
CA GLU A 176 21.88 20.16 54.05
C GLU A 176 22.91 19.19 54.66
#